data_AF-A0A941VCD4-F1
#
_entry.id   AF-A0A941VCD4-F1
#
_cell.length_a   1.000
_cell.length_b   1.000
_cell.length_c   1.000
_cell.angle_alpha   90.00
_cell.angle_beta   90.00
_cell.angle_gamma   90.00
#
_symmetry.space_group_name_H-M   'P 1'
#
loop_
_entity.id
_entity.type
_entity.pdbx_description
1 polymer ?
#
loop_
_entity_poly.entity_id
_entity_poly.type
_entity_poly.pdbx_seq_one_letter_code
_entity_poly.pdbx_strand_id
1 'polypeptide(L)' 'MKPSLTPGTRAQKSAFADPLAELLRPGQSTELLKELHILTRDGKLNQDSRRKLKQVYHLCHFIEPLLDEV' A
#
# COMPACT_ATOMS: atom_id res chain seq x y z
N MET A 1 29.01 24.32 -35.60
CA MET A 1 28.26 23.07 -35.38
C MET A 1 28.10 22.89 -33.88
N LYS A 2 26.88 23.02 -33.33
CA LYS A 2 26.61 22.89 -31.89
C LYS A 2 26.27 21.42 -31.59
N PRO A 3 26.98 20.71 -30.70
CA PRO A 3 26.48 19.44 -30.19
C PRO A 3 25.46 19.70 -29.08
N SER A 4 24.35 19.00 -29.24
CA SER A 4 23.10 18.99 -28.51
C SER A 4 23.24 18.73 -27.00
N LEU A 5 22.53 19.54 -26.23
CA LEU A 5 22.16 19.28 -24.84
C LEU A 5 21.17 18.10 -24.80
N THR A 6 21.53 16.98 -24.18
CA THR A 6 20.57 15.93 -23.82
C THR A 6 20.09 16.17 -22.38
N PRO A 7 18.79 16.42 -22.13
CA PRO A 7 18.27 16.42 -20.79
C PRO A 7 17.70 15.04 -20.44
N GLY A 8 18.04 14.57 -19.24
CA GLY A 8 17.10 13.82 -18.42
C GLY A 8 17.14 12.30 -18.52
N THR A 9 17.67 11.68 -17.48
CA THR A 9 16.93 10.59 -16.81
C THR A 9 17.12 10.78 -15.31
N ARG A 10 16.33 11.69 -14.75
CA ARG A 10 16.11 11.78 -13.30
C ARG A 10 15.05 10.77 -12.93
N ALA A 11 15.22 10.25 -11.72
CA ALA A 11 14.29 9.48 -10.91
C ALA A 11 14.35 7.95 -11.10
N GLN A 12 15.16 7.35 -10.23
CA GLN A 12 14.75 6.14 -9.50
C GLN A 12 13.26 6.26 -9.18
N LYS A 13 12.41 5.52 -9.90
CA LYS A 13 11.12 5.12 -9.35
C LYS A 13 11.48 4.17 -8.22
N SER A 14 11.47 4.68 -7.00
CA SER A 14 11.34 3.86 -5.80
C SER A 14 10.34 2.76 -6.12
N ALA A 15 10.81 1.52 -6.10
CA ALA A 15 9.94 0.37 -6.06
C ALA A 15 9.03 0.59 -4.86
N PHE A 16 7.84 1.14 -5.10
CA PHE A 16 6.74 1.03 -4.17
C PHE A 16 6.50 -0.47 -4.12
N ALA A 17 7.18 -1.14 -3.17
CA ALA A 17 6.77 -2.43 -2.69
C ALA A 17 5.27 -2.30 -2.49
N ASP A 18 4.51 -3.04 -3.30
CA ASP A 18 3.07 -3.02 -3.19
C ASP A 18 2.78 -3.36 -1.73
N PRO A 19 2.21 -2.45 -0.91
CA PRO A 19 1.96 -2.75 0.50
C PRO A 19 1.01 -3.95 0.65
N LEU A 20 0.43 -4.40 -0.45
CA LEU A 20 -0.35 -5.60 -0.58
C LEU A 20 0.43 -6.91 -0.71
N ALA A 21 1.69 -6.87 -1.16
CA ALA A 21 2.51 -8.07 -1.33
C ALA A 21 2.75 -8.81 0.00
N GLU A 22 2.74 -8.08 1.12
CA GLU A 22 2.81 -8.64 2.47
C GLU A 22 1.42 -9.02 3.03
N LEU A 23 0.33 -8.42 2.52
CA LEU A 23 -1.05 -8.68 2.97
C LEU A 23 -1.65 -9.93 2.32
N LEU A 24 -1.25 -10.26 1.09
CA LEU A 24 -1.77 -11.42 0.37
C LEU A 24 -1.05 -12.68 0.81
N ARG A 25 -1.73 -13.51 1.60
CA ARG A 25 -1.21 -14.82 2.01
C ARG A 25 -1.33 -15.82 0.84
N PRO A 26 -0.43 -16.82 0.74
CA PRO A 26 -0.60 -17.90 -0.23
C PRO A 26 -1.95 -18.58 -0.01
N GLY A 27 -2.77 -18.68 -1.07
CA GLY A 27 -4.13 -19.24 -1.02
C GLY A 27 -5.25 -18.19 -0.95
N GLN A 28 -4.94 -16.90 -0.84
CA GLN A 28 -5.95 -15.85 -0.83
C GLN A 28 -6.42 -15.52 -2.26
N SER A 29 -7.73 -15.57 -2.49
CA SER A 29 -8.31 -15.30 -3.82
C SER A 29 -8.33 -13.81 -4.14
N THR A 30 -7.54 -13.40 -5.14
CA THR A 30 -7.50 -12.00 -5.61
C THR A 30 -8.83 -11.54 -6.19
N GLU A 31 -9.57 -12.43 -6.84
CA GLU A 31 -10.89 -12.14 -7.41
C GLU A 31 -11.90 -11.84 -6.30
N LEU A 32 -11.89 -12.64 -5.22
CA LEU A 32 -12.75 -12.38 -4.07
C LEU A 32 -12.42 -11.03 -3.41
N LEU A 33 -11.15 -10.65 -3.33
CA LEU A 33 -10.77 -9.35 -2.75
C LEU A 33 -11.21 -8.15 -3.60
N LYS A 34 -11.32 -8.32 -4.93
CA LYS A 34 -11.90 -7.31 -5.81
C LYS A 34 -13.41 -7.20 -5.61
N GLU A 35 -14.12 -8.33 -5.53
CA GLU A 35 -15.58 -8.37 -5.27
C GLU A 35 -15.93 -7.77 -3.90
N LEU A 36 -15.08 -7.98 -2.89
CA LEU A 36 -15.20 -7.36 -1.58
C LEU A 36 -14.78 -5.88 -1.56
N HIS A 37 -14.42 -5.31 -2.71
CA HIS A 37 -13.92 -3.94 -2.85
C HIS A 37 -12.69 -3.60 -2.00
N ILE A 38 -11.99 -4.62 -1.50
CA ILE A 38 -10.70 -4.47 -0.81
C ILE A 38 -9.65 -4.03 -1.83
N LEU A 39 -9.70 -4.63 -3.03
CA LEU A 39 -8.85 -4.26 -4.16
C LEU A 39 -9.65 -3.52 -5.24
N THR A 40 -8.96 -2.64 -5.95
CA THR A 40 -9.43 -2.08 -7.21
C THR A 40 -9.37 -3.15 -8.29
N ARG A 41 -10.01 -2.86 -9.43
CA ARG A 41 -9.97 -3.75 -10.62
C ARG A 41 -8.53 -4.06 -11.07
N ASP A 42 -7.61 -3.10 -10.89
CA ASP A 42 -6.18 -3.23 -11.19
C ASP A 42 -5.37 -3.98 -10.12
N GLY A 43 -6.03 -4.53 -9.09
CA GLY A 43 -5.37 -5.28 -8.01
C GLY A 43 -4.73 -4.42 -6.93
N LYS A 44 -4.89 -3.10 -6.97
CA LYS A 44 -4.33 -2.19 -5.95
C LYS A 44 -5.28 -2.06 -4.76
N LEU A 45 -4.76 -1.76 -3.56
CA LEU A 45 -5.62 -1.49 -2.40
C LEU A 45 -6.59 -0.34 -2.68
N ASN A 46 -7.88 -0.54 -2.39
CA ASN A 46 -8.89 0.51 -2.49
C ASN A 46 -8.62 1.64 -1.48
N GLN A 47 -9.02 2.88 -1.81
CA GLN A 47 -8.90 4.04 -0.93
C GLN A 47 -9.67 3.85 0.39
N ASP A 48 -10.86 3.24 0.32
CA ASP A 48 -11.65 2.97 1.52
C ASP A 48 -10.94 1.98 2.45
N SER A 49 -10.38 0.91 1.91
CA SER A 49 -9.58 -0.04 2.67
C SER A 49 -8.33 0.61 3.28
N ARG A 50 -7.65 1.52 2.55
CA ARG A 50 -6.55 2.32 3.13
C ARG A 50 -7.02 3.19 4.30
N ARG A 51 -8.19 3.83 4.18
CA ARG A 51 -8.76 4.65 5.26
C ARG A 51 -9.05 3.80 6.50
N LYS A 52 -9.62 2.61 6.32
CA LYS A 52 -9.89 1.65 7.40
C LYS A 52 -8.59 1.18 8.06
N LEU A 53 -7.58 0.80 7.29
CA LEU A 53 -6.27 0.42 7.84
C LEU A 53 -5.65 1.54 8.66
N LYS A 54 -5.71 2.79 8.19
CA LYS A 54 -5.24 3.95 8.95
C LYS A 54 -5.95 4.06 10.31
N GLN A 55 -7.26 3.85 10.36
CA GLN A 55 -8.01 3.86 11.63
C GLN A 55 -7.60 2.73 12.56
N VAL A 56 -7.43 1.51 12.03
CA VAL A 56 -6.95 0.37 12.81
C VAL A 56 -5.56 0.65 13.37
N TYR A 57 -4.64 1.18 12.56
CA TYR A 57 -3.30 1.56 13.04
C TYR A 57 -3.36 2.62 14.13
N HIS A 58 -4.20 3.65 13.98
CA HIS A 58 -4.40 4.65 15.03
C HIS A 58 -4.93 4.03 16.31
N LEU A 59 -5.87 3.10 16.20
CA LEU A 59 -6.42 2.39 17.36
C LEU A 59 -5.36 1.52 18.03
N CYS A 60 -4.61 0.73 17.27
CA CYS A 60 -3.53 -0.11 17.78
C CYS A 60 -2.48 0.71 18.53
N HIS A 61 -1.99 1.80 17.93
CA HIS A 61 -1.01 2.67 18.58
C HIS A 61 -1.58 3.39 19.81
N PHE A 62 -2.89 3.67 19.82
CA PHE A 62 -3.55 4.26 20.98
C PHE A 62 -3.66 3.29 22.15
N ILE A 63 -3.95 2.00 21.89
CA ILE A 63 -4.08 0.99 22.95
C ILE A 63 -2.75 0.40 23.40
N GLU A 64 -1.71 0.43 22.55
CA GLU A 64 -0.36 -0.06 22.86
C GLU A 64 0.17 0.42 24.23
N PRO A 65 0.21 1.72 24.55
CA PRO A 65 0.65 2.18 25.87
C PRO A 65 -0.28 1.74 27.01
N LEU A 66 -1.59 1.54 26.75
CA LEU A 66 -2.53 1.06 27.76
C LEU A 66 -2.33 -0.43 28.10
N LEU A 67 -1.76 -1.20 27.16
CA LEU A 67 -1.44 -2.61 27.37
C LEU A 67 -0.11 -2.77 28.13
N ASP A 68 0.84 -1.86 27.94
CA ASP A 68 2.15 -1.88 28.60
C ASP A 68 2.08 -1.49 30.10
N GLU A 69 0.95 -0.93 30.55
CA GLU A 69 0.70 -0.57 31.96
C GLU A 69 0.15 -1.73 32.82
N VAL A 70 -0.08 -2.92 32.26
CA VAL A 70 -0.70 -4.11 32.92
C VAL A 70 0.32 -5.18 33.29
#